data_AF-A0A518LHH3-F1
#
_entry.id   AF-A0A518LHH3-F1
#
_cell.length_a   1.000
_cell.length_b   1.000
_cell.length_c   1.000
_cell.angle_alpha   90.00
_cell.angle_beta   90.00
_cell.angle_gamma   90.00
#
_symmetry.space_group_name_H-M   'P 1'
#
loop_
_entity.id
_entity.type
_entity.pdbx_description
1 polymer ?
#
loop_
_entity_poly.entity_id
_entity_poly.type
_entity_poly.pdbx_seq_one_letter_code
_entity_poly.pdbx_strand_id
1 'polypeptide(L)'
;MSKRLMVAIIVLIFAGASRGEEPFAKMSFKEACAAAKRDSKVVLIDFYTTWCGPCKRMDKTTWKDKKVIAWMKEKTVALKVDAEEDVELAKKYTIEGYPTIVFIKPDGTEIDRLVGGRDADGFLEDANAALSGKDGIARAKEKLKGGENDPMMRKQYAQSLEQKGKYDEALDEYLWCFDHGASSAGFGGVRLSFLLSDIHRLSAKLPRARQELEKRRDKAEAKVFAKSGGDSPFDPVRMNSLMEYNAINRTLGDLEKSLTLYDKVIAEEEPNPVFIRILLRDISELLVKKQRYADLLKGTGNAKDFVEQEISQFSMMTKALSKSKHADTMKDAAASLRKGVVDGCTPVYESLVGTGQHKQAEWVSNKLIEFDGSAETYIALMKRAVRAGNNELARKLAASAAKSLEGENAERVAHAAKDIPTE
;
A
#
# COMPACT_ATOMS: atom_id res chain seq x y z
N MET A 1 -16.43 -82.61 -14.58
CA MET A 1 -15.36 -81.61 -14.75
C MET A 1 -15.88 -80.44 -15.57
N SER A 2 -15.94 -79.24 -15.00
CA SER A 2 -15.79 -77.94 -15.70
C SER A 2 -16.13 -76.82 -14.72
N LYS A 3 -15.08 -76.21 -14.15
CA LYS A 3 -15.15 -75.00 -13.32
C LYS A 3 -15.65 -73.83 -14.19
N ARG A 4 -16.71 -73.13 -13.77
CA ARG A 4 -17.03 -71.80 -14.29
C ARG A 4 -16.86 -70.79 -13.15
N LEU A 5 -15.76 -70.06 -13.24
CA LEU A 5 -15.34 -69.00 -12.34
C LEU A 5 -16.19 -67.75 -12.65
N MET A 6 -17.01 -67.28 -11.71
CA MET A 6 -17.63 -65.96 -11.77
C MET A 6 -16.54 -64.92 -11.48
N VAL A 7 -16.22 -64.08 -12.47
CA VAL A 7 -15.39 -62.88 -12.28
C VAL A 7 -16.35 -61.70 -12.10
N ALA A 8 -16.41 -61.18 -10.89
CA ALA A 8 -17.07 -59.91 -10.59
C ALA A 8 -16.15 -58.75 -11.02
N ILE A 9 -16.60 -57.94 -11.97
CA ILE A 9 -15.93 -56.70 -12.35
C ILE A 9 -16.32 -55.63 -11.33
N ILE A 10 -15.41 -55.33 -10.41
CA ILE A 10 -15.50 -54.16 -9.52
C ILE A 10 -15.03 -52.94 -10.31
N VAL A 11 -15.96 -52.09 -10.73
CA VAL A 11 -15.66 -50.76 -11.28
C VAL A 11 -15.38 -49.83 -10.11
N LEU A 12 -14.10 -49.56 -9.84
CA LEU A 12 -13.65 -48.53 -8.92
C LEU A 12 -13.87 -47.15 -9.58
N ILE A 13 -14.95 -46.48 -9.21
CA ILE A 13 -15.15 -45.06 -9.50
C ILE A 13 -14.18 -44.28 -8.62
N PHE A 14 -13.06 -43.83 -9.20
CA PHE A 14 -12.22 -42.83 -8.56
C PHE A 14 -12.99 -41.50 -8.52
N ALA A 15 -13.58 -41.19 -7.38
CA ALA A 15 -14.02 -39.85 -7.07
C ALA A 15 -12.75 -38.98 -6.89
N GLY A 16 -12.35 -38.30 -7.97
CA GLY A 16 -11.31 -37.28 -7.90
C GLY A 16 -11.77 -36.18 -6.96
N ALA A 17 -11.08 -36.04 -5.82
CA ALA A 17 -11.22 -34.88 -4.96
C ALA A 17 -10.99 -33.61 -5.79
N SER A 18 -11.98 -32.72 -5.83
CA SER A 18 -11.87 -31.43 -6.49
C SER A 18 -10.83 -30.56 -5.77
N ARG A 19 -9.59 -30.60 -6.25
CA ARG A 19 -8.70 -29.44 -6.11
C ARG A 19 -9.47 -28.26 -6.70
N GLY A 20 -9.68 -27.21 -5.91
CA GLY A 20 -10.37 -26.00 -6.38
C GLY A 20 -9.77 -25.58 -7.72
N GLU A 21 -10.61 -25.41 -8.75
CA GLU A 21 -10.16 -25.05 -10.09
C GLU A 21 -9.40 -23.71 -10.01
N GLU A 22 -8.09 -23.73 -10.31
CA GLU A 22 -7.29 -22.50 -10.41
C GLU A 22 -7.77 -21.72 -11.67
N PRO A 23 -8.25 -20.48 -11.53
CA PRO A 23 -8.84 -19.74 -12.66
C PRO A 23 -7.81 -19.21 -13.66
N PHE A 24 -6.54 -19.18 -13.29
CA PHE A 24 -5.44 -18.64 -14.10
C PHE A 24 -4.52 -19.76 -14.58
N ALA A 25 -4.20 -19.72 -15.86
CA ALA A 25 -3.34 -20.69 -16.50
C ALA A 25 -1.86 -20.42 -16.19
N LYS A 26 -1.09 -21.48 -15.93
CA LYS A 26 0.38 -21.45 -15.77
C LYS A 26 1.03 -21.65 -17.14
N MET A 27 1.00 -20.61 -17.97
CA MET A 27 1.60 -20.60 -19.30
C MET A 27 2.11 -19.21 -19.66
N SER A 28 2.98 -19.13 -20.66
CA SER A 28 3.48 -17.85 -21.18
C SER A 28 2.40 -17.06 -21.91
N PHE A 29 2.60 -15.74 -22.04
CA PHE A 29 1.75 -14.86 -22.84
C PHE A 29 1.53 -15.36 -24.27
N LYS A 30 2.59 -15.87 -24.91
CA LYS A 30 2.54 -16.40 -26.29
C LYS A 30 1.67 -17.66 -26.38
N GLU A 31 1.81 -18.57 -25.42
CA GLU A 31 1.00 -19.79 -25.35
C GLU A 31 -0.48 -19.46 -25.08
N ALA A 32 -0.76 -18.48 -24.20
CA ALA A 32 -2.12 -18.03 -23.95
C ALA A 32 -2.79 -17.46 -25.21
N CYS A 33 -2.06 -16.66 -25.99
CA CYS A 33 -2.55 -16.14 -27.27
C CYS A 33 -2.84 -17.27 -28.28
N ALA A 34 -1.94 -18.26 -28.38
CA ALA A 34 -2.15 -19.41 -29.25
C ALA A 34 -3.35 -20.27 -28.82
N ALA A 35 -3.51 -20.51 -27.51
CA ALA A 35 -4.66 -21.22 -26.96
C ALA A 35 -5.97 -20.47 -27.18
N ALA A 36 -5.99 -19.16 -26.95
CA ALA A 36 -7.16 -18.32 -27.19
C ALA A 36 -7.59 -18.34 -28.66
N LYS A 37 -6.63 -18.33 -29.59
CA LYS A 37 -6.90 -18.48 -31.03
C LYS A 37 -7.55 -19.83 -31.35
N ARG A 38 -6.99 -20.92 -30.82
CA ARG A 38 -7.50 -22.28 -31.04
C ARG A 38 -8.91 -22.46 -30.48
N ASP A 39 -9.14 -21.95 -29.28
CA ASP A 39 -10.38 -22.20 -28.53
C ASP A 39 -11.44 -21.11 -28.79
N SER A 40 -11.18 -20.17 -29.71
CA SER A 40 -12.05 -19.03 -30.05
C SER A 40 -12.43 -18.17 -28.82
N LYS A 41 -11.44 -17.92 -27.97
CA LYS A 41 -11.56 -17.13 -26.73
C LYS A 41 -10.74 -15.85 -26.81
N VAL A 42 -10.97 -14.95 -25.86
CA VAL A 42 -10.06 -13.82 -25.61
C VAL A 42 -8.99 -14.21 -24.60
N VAL A 43 -7.89 -13.46 -24.51
CA VAL A 43 -6.99 -13.58 -23.37
C VAL A 43 -7.37 -12.52 -22.34
N LEU A 44 -7.45 -12.93 -21.08
CA LEU A 44 -7.61 -12.03 -19.93
C LEU A 44 -6.28 -12.00 -19.19
N ILE A 45 -5.76 -10.83 -18.86
CA ILE A 45 -4.55 -10.69 -18.04
C ILE A 45 -4.88 -9.84 -16.81
N ASP A 46 -4.75 -10.41 -15.61
CA ASP A 46 -4.77 -9.68 -14.34
C ASP A 46 -3.33 -9.26 -13.97
N PHE A 47 -3.02 -7.98 -14.17
CA PHE A 47 -1.75 -7.38 -13.74
C PHE A 47 -1.82 -6.98 -12.27
N TYR A 48 -0.93 -7.55 -11.46
CA TYR A 48 -0.87 -7.33 -10.02
C TYR A 48 0.57 -7.07 -9.55
N THR A 49 0.71 -6.80 -8.24
CA THR A 49 2.00 -6.83 -7.52
C THR A 49 1.83 -7.52 -6.17
N THR A 50 2.91 -8.04 -5.60
CA THR A 50 2.89 -8.76 -4.31
C THR A 50 2.45 -7.90 -3.12
N TRP A 51 2.56 -6.58 -3.21
CA TRP A 51 2.19 -5.62 -2.17
C TRP A 51 0.82 -4.98 -2.39
N CYS A 52 0.17 -5.23 -3.53
CA CYS A 52 -1.13 -4.64 -3.89
C CYS A 52 -2.28 -5.21 -3.03
N GLY A 53 -2.74 -4.42 -2.05
CA GLY A 53 -3.86 -4.78 -1.17
C GLY A 53 -5.17 -5.12 -1.92
N PRO A 54 -5.66 -4.30 -2.87
CA PRO A 54 -6.83 -4.64 -3.67
C PRO A 54 -6.69 -5.93 -4.48
N CYS A 55 -5.50 -6.23 -5.02
CA CYS A 55 -5.21 -7.47 -5.74
C CYS A 55 -5.35 -8.68 -4.82
N LYS A 56 -4.72 -8.63 -3.64
CA LYS A 56 -4.84 -9.67 -2.61
C LYS A 56 -6.28 -9.90 -2.16
N ARG A 57 -7.13 -8.87 -2.20
CA ARG A 57 -8.56 -9.00 -1.89
C ARG A 57 -9.28 -9.77 -3.00
N MET A 58 -9.09 -9.39 -4.27
CA MET A 58 -9.71 -10.08 -5.41
C MET A 58 -9.31 -11.55 -5.48
N ASP A 59 -8.05 -11.88 -5.21
CA ASP A 59 -7.55 -13.26 -5.10
C ASP A 59 -8.32 -14.14 -4.12
N LYS A 60 -8.90 -13.52 -3.09
CA LYS A 60 -9.56 -14.22 -1.99
C LYS A 60 -11.08 -14.17 -2.11
N THR A 61 -11.60 -13.23 -2.90
CA THR A 61 -13.03 -13.02 -3.12
C THR A 61 -13.40 -13.32 -4.57
N THR A 62 -13.08 -12.41 -5.47
CA THR A 62 -13.54 -12.36 -6.87
C THR A 62 -13.06 -13.57 -7.66
N TRP A 63 -11.77 -13.89 -7.59
CA TRP A 63 -11.17 -15.01 -8.31
C TRP A 63 -11.53 -16.39 -7.72
N LYS A 64 -12.14 -16.43 -6.53
CA LYS A 64 -12.66 -17.65 -5.91
C LYS A 64 -14.17 -17.84 -6.11
N ASP A 65 -14.86 -16.85 -6.67
CA ASP A 65 -16.29 -16.95 -6.91
C ASP A 65 -16.58 -17.93 -8.05
N LYS A 66 -17.51 -18.86 -7.82
CA LYS A 66 -17.84 -19.92 -8.78
C LYS A 66 -18.38 -19.37 -10.11
N LYS A 67 -19.14 -18.27 -10.08
CA LYS A 67 -19.67 -17.63 -11.29
C LYS A 67 -18.53 -17.04 -12.11
N VAL A 68 -17.56 -16.42 -11.45
CA VAL A 68 -16.37 -15.83 -12.08
C VAL A 68 -15.49 -16.90 -12.71
N ILE A 69 -15.20 -17.99 -11.98
CA ILE A 69 -14.41 -19.11 -12.50
C ILE A 69 -15.08 -19.72 -13.74
N ALA A 70 -16.39 -19.97 -13.67
CA ALA A 70 -17.15 -20.52 -14.79
C ALA A 70 -17.10 -19.59 -16.02
N TRP A 71 -17.30 -18.28 -15.80
CA TRP A 71 -17.24 -17.28 -16.86
C TRP A 71 -15.85 -17.20 -17.50
N MET A 72 -14.78 -17.18 -16.70
CA MET A 72 -13.40 -17.15 -17.19
C MET A 72 -13.07 -18.38 -18.02
N LYS A 73 -13.51 -19.57 -17.57
CA LYS A 73 -13.33 -20.83 -18.29
C LYS A 73 -14.08 -20.85 -19.61
N GLU A 74 -15.27 -20.26 -19.68
CA GLU A 74 -16.07 -20.19 -20.89
C GLU A 74 -15.48 -19.19 -21.91
N LYS A 75 -15.15 -17.97 -21.45
CA LYS A 75 -14.86 -16.83 -22.35
C LYS A 75 -13.38 -16.59 -22.61
N THR A 76 -12.50 -17.05 -21.73
CA THR A 76 -11.12 -16.54 -21.68
C THR A 76 -10.06 -17.64 -21.60
N VAL A 77 -8.85 -17.30 -22.02
CA VAL A 77 -7.61 -17.89 -21.50
C VAL A 77 -7.02 -16.86 -20.54
N ALA A 78 -7.10 -17.13 -19.24
CA ALA A 78 -6.75 -16.16 -18.21
C ALA A 78 -5.32 -16.34 -17.71
N LEU A 79 -4.59 -15.23 -17.62
CA LEU A 79 -3.27 -15.12 -17.03
C LEU A 79 -3.31 -14.19 -15.83
N LYS A 80 -2.42 -14.45 -14.88
CA LYS A 80 -2.14 -13.56 -13.78
C LYS A 80 -0.65 -13.23 -13.81
N VAL A 81 -0.32 -11.96 -13.90
CA VAL A 81 1.05 -11.50 -14.20
C VAL A 81 1.48 -10.50 -13.14
N ASP A 82 2.60 -10.80 -12.48
CA ASP A 82 3.27 -9.81 -11.63
C ASP A 82 3.97 -8.79 -12.53
N ALA A 83 3.52 -7.55 -12.47
CA ALA A 83 4.04 -6.48 -13.32
C ALA A 83 5.47 -6.05 -12.95
N GLU A 84 5.95 -6.39 -11.74
CA GLU A 84 7.34 -6.17 -11.33
C GLU A 84 8.28 -7.28 -11.82
N GLU A 85 7.75 -8.47 -12.10
CA GLU A 85 8.53 -9.57 -12.70
C GLU A 85 8.51 -9.52 -14.23
N ASP A 86 7.34 -9.31 -14.86
CA ASP A 86 7.19 -9.17 -16.32
C ASP A 86 6.99 -7.71 -16.73
N VAL A 87 8.05 -6.93 -16.52
CA VAL A 87 8.09 -5.49 -16.77
C VAL A 87 7.83 -5.16 -18.25
N GLU A 88 8.29 -6.00 -19.17
CA GLU A 88 8.13 -5.75 -20.61
C GLU A 88 6.67 -5.95 -21.06
N LEU A 89 5.97 -6.96 -20.53
CA LEU A 89 4.55 -7.13 -20.80
C LEU A 89 3.71 -6.01 -20.16
N ALA A 90 4.05 -5.60 -18.94
CA ALA A 90 3.39 -4.47 -18.26
C ALA A 90 3.59 -3.15 -19.04
N LYS A 91 4.80 -2.89 -19.55
CA LYS A 91 5.08 -1.74 -20.44
C LYS A 91 4.29 -1.82 -21.74
N LYS A 92 4.24 -3.00 -22.38
CA LYS A 92 3.50 -3.20 -23.64
C LYS A 92 2.04 -2.75 -23.52
N TYR A 93 1.38 -3.05 -22.40
CA TYR A 93 -0.01 -2.67 -22.16
C TYR A 93 -0.15 -1.38 -21.34
N THR A 94 0.93 -0.63 -21.11
CA THR A 94 0.91 0.65 -20.38
C THR A 94 0.19 0.51 -19.03
N ILE A 95 0.65 -0.41 -18.20
CA ILE A 95 0.06 -0.65 -16.88
C ILE A 95 0.58 0.41 -15.91
N GLU A 96 -0.32 1.25 -15.43
CA GLU A 96 -0.01 2.41 -14.58
C GLU A 96 -0.58 2.31 -13.16
N GLY A 97 -1.32 1.24 -12.86
CA GLY A 97 -1.94 1.00 -11.57
C GLY A 97 -2.46 -0.43 -11.42
N TYR A 98 -2.74 -0.84 -10.18
CA TYR A 98 -3.06 -2.23 -9.85
C TYR A 98 -4.33 -2.37 -8.98
N PRO A 99 -5.13 -3.44 -9.17
CA PRO A 99 -5.05 -4.36 -10.30
C PRO A 99 -5.49 -3.67 -11.60
N THR A 100 -4.96 -4.13 -12.73
CA THR A 100 -5.48 -3.80 -14.06
C THR A 100 -5.76 -5.09 -14.80
N ILE A 101 -7.02 -5.31 -15.16
CA ILE A 101 -7.47 -6.47 -15.94
C ILE A 101 -7.56 -6.05 -17.40
N VAL A 102 -6.76 -6.64 -18.27
CA VAL A 102 -6.75 -6.35 -19.71
C VAL A 102 -7.37 -7.50 -20.48
N PHE A 103 -8.31 -7.18 -21.38
CA PHE A 103 -8.87 -8.12 -22.35
C PHE A 103 -8.22 -7.89 -23.71
N ILE A 104 -7.69 -8.95 -24.31
CA ILE A 104 -7.00 -8.87 -25.59
C ILE A 104 -7.49 -9.94 -26.56
N LYS A 105 -7.39 -9.64 -27.84
CA LYS A 105 -7.56 -10.60 -28.92
C LYS A 105 -6.36 -11.56 -28.97
N PRO A 106 -6.51 -12.74 -29.61
CA PRO A 106 -5.41 -13.69 -29.76
C PRO A 106 -4.19 -13.18 -30.55
N ASP A 107 -4.32 -12.09 -31.29
CA ASP A 107 -3.21 -11.41 -31.97
C ASP A 107 -2.45 -10.43 -31.05
N GLY A 108 -2.90 -10.26 -29.80
CA GLY A 108 -2.32 -9.36 -28.82
C GLY A 108 -2.88 -7.94 -28.86
N THR A 109 -3.87 -7.65 -29.71
CA THR A 109 -4.56 -6.35 -29.73
C THR A 109 -5.47 -6.22 -28.51
N GLU A 110 -5.35 -5.12 -27.79
CA GLU A 110 -6.25 -4.82 -26.68
C GLU A 110 -7.69 -4.53 -27.15
N ILE A 111 -8.65 -5.14 -26.46
CA ILE A 111 -10.09 -4.91 -26.63
C ILE A 111 -10.51 -3.78 -25.68
N ASP A 112 -10.27 -3.98 -24.39
CA ASP A 112 -10.58 -3.04 -23.33
C ASP A 112 -9.91 -3.48 -22.01
N ARG A 113 -10.01 -2.65 -20.96
CA ARG A 113 -9.48 -2.95 -19.62
C ARG A 113 -10.38 -2.50 -18.49
N LEU A 114 -10.16 -3.07 -17.32
CA LEU A 114 -10.78 -2.69 -16.05
C LEU A 114 -9.68 -2.32 -15.05
N VAL A 115 -9.72 -1.09 -14.52
CA VAL A 115 -8.75 -0.62 -13.53
C VAL A 115 -9.35 -0.62 -12.14
N GLY A 116 -8.57 -1.06 -11.15
CA GLY A 116 -8.96 -1.11 -9.74
C GLY A 116 -9.65 -2.41 -9.32
N GLY A 117 -9.74 -2.63 -8.00
CA GLY A 117 -10.36 -3.84 -7.47
C GLY A 117 -11.90 -3.82 -7.56
N ARG A 118 -12.51 -4.98 -7.86
CA ARG A 118 -13.97 -5.19 -7.93
C ARG A 118 -14.37 -6.46 -7.19
N ASP A 119 -15.62 -6.54 -6.76
CA ASP A 119 -16.22 -7.80 -6.31
C ASP A 119 -16.63 -8.69 -7.52
N ALA A 120 -17.18 -9.87 -7.23
CA ALA A 120 -17.53 -10.87 -8.24
C ALA A 120 -18.59 -10.38 -9.23
N ASP A 121 -19.71 -9.85 -8.72
CA ASP A 121 -20.82 -9.41 -9.56
C ASP A 121 -20.42 -8.17 -10.39
N GLY A 122 -19.70 -7.21 -9.80
CA GLY A 122 -19.20 -6.03 -10.52
C GLY A 122 -18.16 -6.38 -11.58
N PHE A 123 -17.29 -7.36 -11.33
CA PHE A 123 -16.37 -7.88 -12.35
C PHE A 123 -17.13 -8.50 -13.53
N LEU A 124 -18.11 -9.37 -13.28
CA LEU A 124 -18.87 -10.04 -14.33
C LEU A 124 -19.63 -9.06 -15.21
N GLU A 125 -20.27 -8.06 -14.59
CA GLU A 125 -20.98 -7.00 -15.32
C GLU A 125 -20.02 -6.23 -16.24
N ASP A 126 -18.91 -5.74 -15.68
CA ASP A 126 -17.95 -4.93 -16.42
C ASP A 126 -17.23 -5.73 -17.52
N ALA A 127 -16.87 -6.99 -17.25
CA ALA A 127 -16.19 -7.85 -18.20
C ALA A 127 -17.08 -8.20 -19.40
N ASN A 128 -18.36 -8.54 -19.16
CA ASN A 128 -19.30 -8.80 -20.26
C ASN A 128 -19.52 -7.56 -21.12
N ALA A 129 -19.61 -6.39 -20.50
CA ALA A 129 -19.81 -5.15 -21.22
C ALA A 129 -18.54 -4.68 -21.98
N ALA A 130 -17.34 -4.97 -21.45
CA ALA A 130 -16.09 -4.78 -22.17
C ALA A 130 -16.01 -5.66 -23.44
N LEU A 131 -16.36 -6.95 -23.31
CA LEU A 131 -16.31 -7.88 -24.45
C LEU A 131 -17.41 -7.64 -25.50
N SER A 132 -18.51 -6.96 -25.16
CA SER A 132 -19.53 -6.56 -26.12
C SER A 132 -19.21 -5.27 -26.88
N GLY A 133 -18.05 -4.66 -26.62
CA GLY A 133 -17.61 -3.43 -27.30
C GLY A 133 -18.30 -2.16 -26.80
N LYS A 134 -19.04 -2.22 -25.69
CA LYS A 134 -19.59 -1.02 -25.05
C LYS A 134 -18.43 -0.19 -24.52
N ASP A 135 -18.36 1.09 -24.87
CA ASP A 135 -17.24 1.95 -24.46
C ASP A 135 -17.11 2.09 -22.92
N GLY A 136 -15.88 2.05 -22.40
CA GLY A 136 -15.60 2.10 -20.97
C GLY A 136 -16.08 3.37 -20.27
N ILE A 137 -16.00 4.53 -20.92
CA ILE A 137 -16.54 5.79 -20.39
C ILE A 137 -18.07 5.69 -20.32
N ALA A 138 -18.72 5.18 -21.37
CA ALA A 138 -20.17 5.00 -21.37
C ALA A 138 -20.65 4.06 -20.25
N ARG A 139 -19.94 2.94 -20.02
CA ARG A 139 -20.23 2.01 -18.91
C ARG A 139 -20.12 2.69 -17.55
N ALA A 140 -18.99 3.35 -17.29
CA ALA A 140 -18.76 4.01 -16.01
C ALA A 140 -19.74 5.18 -15.78
N LYS A 141 -20.10 5.91 -16.84
CA LYS A 141 -21.10 6.99 -16.78
C LYS A 141 -22.51 6.48 -16.49
N GLU A 142 -22.88 5.31 -17.01
CA GLU A 142 -24.18 4.69 -16.70
C GLU A 142 -24.28 4.25 -15.24
N LYS A 143 -23.21 3.65 -14.71
CA LYS A 143 -23.12 3.31 -13.28
C LYS A 143 -23.22 4.56 -12.41
N LEU A 144 -22.62 5.67 -12.84
CA LEU A 144 -22.74 6.94 -12.13
C LEU A 144 -24.18 7.49 -12.08
N LYS A 145 -24.99 7.29 -13.13
CA LYS A 145 -26.41 7.72 -13.14
C LYS A 145 -27.26 7.00 -12.09
N GLY A 146 -26.91 5.77 -11.74
CA GLY A 146 -27.61 4.98 -10.70
C GLY A 146 -27.15 5.28 -9.26
N GLY A 147 -26.10 6.10 -9.10
CA GLY A 147 -25.47 6.41 -7.81
C GLY A 147 -24.84 7.80 -7.84
N GLU A 148 -25.63 8.80 -8.22
CA GLU A 148 -25.15 10.19 -8.33
C GLU A 148 -24.45 10.60 -7.04
N ASN A 149 -23.19 11.02 -7.17
CA ASN A 149 -22.32 11.52 -6.09
C ASN A 149 -21.65 10.46 -5.19
N ASP A 150 -21.62 9.19 -5.56
CA ASP A 150 -20.67 8.26 -4.93
C ASP A 150 -19.22 8.55 -5.39
N PRO A 151 -18.29 8.91 -4.48
CA PRO A 151 -16.92 9.25 -4.87
C PRO A 151 -16.10 8.07 -5.41
N MET A 152 -16.43 6.83 -5.05
CA MET A 152 -15.76 5.65 -5.61
C MET A 152 -16.17 5.46 -7.07
N MET A 153 -17.47 5.59 -7.38
CA MET A 153 -17.97 5.48 -8.76
C MET A 153 -17.45 6.61 -9.64
N ARG A 154 -17.40 7.85 -9.13
CA ARG A 154 -16.79 8.97 -9.86
C ARG A 154 -15.29 8.78 -10.09
N LYS A 155 -14.55 8.26 -9.10
CA LYS A 155 -13.13 7.92 -9.27
C LYS A 155 -12.95 6.86 -10.38
N GLN A 156 -13.82 5.85 -10.45
CA GLN A 156 -13.77 4.85 -11.52
C GLN A 156 -14.08 5.47 -12.90
N TYR A 157 -15.05 6.37 -12.96
CA TYR A 157 -15.35 7.14 -14.16
C TYR A 157 -14.16 8.01 -14.61
N ALA A 158 -13.51 8.71 -13.69
CA ALA A 158 -12.29 9.46 -13.94
C ALA A 158 -11.15 8.59 -14.49
N GLN A 159 -10.98 7.37 -13.96
CA GLN A 159 -10.00 6.41 -14.48
C GLN A 159 -10.31 5.99 -15.92
N SER A 160 -11.59 5.81 -16.28
CA SER A 160 -11.98 5.53 -17.66
C SER A 160 -11.74 6.73 -18.60
N LEU A 161 -11.92 7.96 -18.12
CA LEU A 161 -11.59 9.18 -18.86
C LEU A 161 -10.07 9.29 -19.09
N GLU A 162 -9.26 9.09 -18.05
CA GLU A 162 -7.79 9.13 -18.10
C GLU A 162 -7.23 8.13 -19.12
N GLN A 163 -7.74 6.88 -19.12
CA GLN A 163 -7.34 5.84 -20.08
C GLN A 163 -7.62 6.20 -21.53
N LYS A 164 -8.63 7.02 -21.79
CA LYS A 164 -8.98 7.49 -23.13
C LYS A 164 -8.33 8.84 -23.47
N GLY A 165 -7.37 9.30 -22.66
CA GLY A 165 -6.65 10.56 -22.86
C GLY A 165 -7.46 11.82 -22.55
N LYS A 166 -8.63 11.68 -21.91
CA LYS A 166 -9.50 12.80 -21.51
C LYS A 166 -9.06 13.36 -20.15
N TYR A 167 -7.84 13.89 -20.13
CA TYR A 167 -7.14 14.22 -18.89
C TYR A 167 -7.78 15.37 -18.11
N ASP A 168 -8.32 16.39 -18.78
CA ASP A 168 -8.99 17.50 -18.10
C ASP A 168 -10.28 17.04 -17.42
N GLU A 169 -11.13 16.27 -18.10
CA GLU A 169 -12.35 15.75 -17.51
C GLU A 169 -12.06 14.74 -16.38
N ALA A 170 -11.01 13.91 -16.55
CA ALA A 170 -10.56 13.00 -15.49
C ALA A 170 -10.12 13.78 -14.25
N LEU A 171 -9.33 14.85 -14.44
CA LEU A 171 -8.89 15.70 -13.34
C LEU A 171 -10.08 16.32 -12.61
N ASP A 172 -11.05 16.87 -13.33
CA ASP A 172 -12.21 17.53 -12.72
C ASP A 172 -13.03 16.54 -11.85
N GLU A 173 -13.20 15.29 -12.29
CA GLU A 173 -13.85 14.23 -11.49
C GLU A 173 -13.00 13.82 -10.28
N TYR A 174 -11.68 13.67 -10.43
CA TYR A 174 -10.80 13.36 -9.30
C TYR A 174 -10.81 14.47 -8.23
N LEU A 175 -10.79 15.73 -8.65
CA LEU A 175 -10.86 16.88 -7.76
C LEU A 175 -12.22 16.96 -7.07
N TRP A 176 -13.31 16.66 -7.78
CA TRP A 176 -14.62 16.53 -7.16
C TRP A 176 -14.60 15.46 -6.05
N CYS A 177 -14.04 14.28 -6.33
CA CYS A 177 -13.90 13.22 -5.33
C CYS A 177 -13.06 13.66 -4.13
N PHE A 178 -12.02 14.45 -4.38
CA PHE A 178 -11.19 14.98 -3.30
C PHE A 178 -11.97 15.98 -2.44
N ASP A 179 -12.76 16.85 -3.04
CA ASP A 179 -13.45 17.91 -2.29
C ASP A 179 -14.70 17.40 -1.55
N HIS A 180 -15.35 16.35 -2.05
CA HIS A 180 -16.64 15.86 -1.52
C HIS A 180 -16.54 14.47 -0.85
N GLY A 181 -15.43 13.76 -1.04
CA GLY A 181 -15.30 12.38 -0.58
C GLY A 181 -14.95 12.20 0.90
N ALA A 182 -14.67 13.28 1.63
CA ALA A 182 -14.23 13.21 3.03
C ALA A 182 -15.25 12.52 3.95
N SER A 183 -16.54 12.78 3.72
CA SER A 183 -17.65 12.24 4.53
C SER A 183 -18.20 10.91 4.02
N SER A 184 -17.71 10.40 2.88
CA SER A 184 -18.21 9.14 2.31
C SER A 184 -17.59 7.94 3.02
N ALA A 185 -18.45 7.02 3.47
CA ALA A 185 -18.05 5.81 4.19
C ALA A 185 -17.12 4.96 3.33
N GLY A 186 -15.95 4.62 3.85
CA GLY A 186 -14.93 3.85 3.14
C GLY A 186 -14.11 4.63 2.10
N PHE A 187 -14.44 5.89 1.83
CA PHE A 187 -13.69 6.70 0.87
C PHE A 187 -12.67 7.64 1.51
N GLY A 188 -12.84 8.05 2.78
CA GLY A 188 -11.90 8.96 3.45
C GLY A 188 -10.43 8.53 3.39
N GLY A 189 -10.15 7.22 3.54
CA GLY A 189 -8.80 6.68 3.37
C GLY A 189 -8.33 6.67 1.91
N VAL A 190 -9.21 6.31 0.97
CA VAL A 190 -8.92 6.30 -0.48
C VAL A 190 -8.60 7.71 -0.99
N ARG A 191 -9.35 8.70 -0.50
CA ARG A 191 -9.20 10.12 -0.78
C ARG A 191 -7.80 10.64 -0.47
N LEU A 192 -7.23 10.28 0.68
CA LEU A 192 -5.90 10.73 1.13
C LEU A 192 -4.77 9.77 0.73
N SER A 193 -5.04 8.80 -0.15
CA SER A 193 -4.04 7.84 -0.63
C SER A 193 -4.18 7.64 -2.14
N PHE A 194 -4.91 6.63 -2.59
CA PHE A 194 -5.03 6.23 -3.99
C PHE A 194 -5.52 7.36 -4.90
N LEU A 195 -6.48 8.18 -4.44
CA LEU A 195 -6.96 9.31 -5.22
C LEU A 195 -5.86 10.37 -5.43
N LEU A 196 -5.10 10.70 -4.39
CA LEU A 196 -3.97 11.62 -4.51
C LEU A 196 -2.90 11.07 -5.46
N SER A 197 -2.62 9.76 -5.40
CA SER A 197 -1.71 9.11 -6.34
C SER A 197 -2.19 9.19 -7.79
N ASP A 198 -3.49 9.00 -8.04
CA ASP A 198 -4.07 9.14 -9.40
C ASP A 198 -3.91 10.59 -9.91
N ILE A 199 -4.25 11.60 -9.09
CA ILE A 199 -4.07 13.02 -9.46
C ILE A 199 -2.59 13.35 -9.70
N HIS A 200 -1.69 12.84 -8.87
CA HIS A 200 -0.26 13.08 -9.02
C HIS A 200 0.32 12.42 -10.28
N ARG A 201 -0.07 11.18 -10.59
CA ARG A 201 0.32 10.51 -11.85
C ARG A 201 -0.12 11.35 -13.05
N LEU A 202 -1.35 11.85 -13.03
CA LEU A 202 -1.90 12.70 -14.09
C LEU A 202 -1.06 13.97 -14.31
N SER A 203 -0.36 14.47 -13.29
CA SER A 203 0.49 15.67 -13.39
C SER A 203 1.63 15.55 -14.40
N ALA A 204 2.06 14.32 -14.72
CA ALA A 204 3.05 14.07 -15.77
C ALA A 204 2.53 14.38 -17.19
N LYS A 205 1.20 14.34 -17.39
CA LYS A 205 0.54 14.66 -18.67
C LYS A 205 -0.16 16.02 -18.64
N LEU A 206 -0.62 16.43 -17.45
CA LEU A 206 -1.42 17.64 -17.24
C LEU A 206 -0.87 18.41 -16.02
N PRO A 207 0.06 19.38 -16.21
CA PRO A 207 0.68 20.12 -15.11
C PRO A 207 -0.32 20.80 -14.14
N ARG A 208 -1.53 21.16 -14.62
CA ARG A 208 -2.64 21.67 -13.80
C ARG A 208 -2.97 20.74 -12.62
N ALA A 209 -2.84 19.42 -12.77
CA ALA A 209 -3.13 18.47 -11.69
C ALA A 209 -2.26 18.71 -10.44
N ARG A 210 -0.96 18.98 -10.62
CA ARG A 210 -0.07 19.34 -9.50
C ARG A 210 -0.47 20.68 -8.89
N GLN A 211 -0.75 21.70 -9.72
CA GLN A 211 -1.14 23.03 -9.25
C GLN A 211 -2.43 22.97 -8.39
N GLU A 212 -3.39 22.13 -8.76
CA GLU A 212 -4.64 21.96 -8.02
C GLU A 212 -4.45 21.25 -6.67
N LEU A 213 -3.47 20.33 -6.56
CA LEU A 213 -3.05 19.76 -5.28
C LEU A 213 -2.35 20.82 -4.41
N GLU A 214 -1.45 21.62 -4.99
CA GLU A 214 -0.74 22.69 -4.27
C GLU A 214 -1.72 23.74 -3.72
N LYS A 215 -2.72 24.17 -4.50
CA LYS A 215 -3.78 25.08 -4.01
C LYS A 215 -4.54 24.50 -2.81
N ARG A 216 -4.87 23.21 -2.84
CA ARG A 216 -5.58 22.52 -1.75
C ARG A 216 -4.71 22.37 -0.51
N ARG A 217 -3.42 22.05 -0.69
CA ARG A 217 -2.43 22.06 0.39
C ARG A 217 -2.37 23.44 1.05
N ASP A 218 -2.18 24.50 0.28
CA ASP A 218 -1.99 25.85 0.84
C ASP A 218 -3.27 26.33 1.58
N LYS A 219 -4.45 25.95 1.07
CA LYS A 219 -5.73 26.18 1.76
C LYS A 219 -5.86 25.37 3.06
N ALA A 220 -5.36 24.14 3.08
CA ALA A 220 -5.35 23.30 4.28
C ALA A 220 -4.40 23.88 5.34
N GLU A 221 -3.21 24.36 4.95
CA GLU A 221 -2.25 25.00 5.86
C GLU A 221 -2.87 26.16 6.64
N ALA A 222 -3.59 27.05 5.94
CA ALA A 222 -4.26 28.20 6.56
C ALA A 222 -5.27 27.79 7.65
N LYS A 223 -5.85 26.60 7.55
CA LYS A 223 -6.82 26.07 8.51
C LYS A 223 -6.18 25.32 9.67
N VAL A 224 -4.93 24.87 9.56
CA VAL A 224 -4.21 24.20 10.66
C VAL A 224 -4.08 25.11 11.88
N PHE A 225 -3.97 26.42 11.66
CA PHE A 225 -3.84 27.45 12.71
C PHE A 225 -5.11 28.29 12.90
N ALA A 226 -6.24 27.90 12.31
CA ALA A 226 -7.49 28.60 12.55
C ALA A 226 -7.88 28.44 14.02
N LYS A 227 -8.21 29.54 14.70
CA LYS A 227 -8.69 29.50 16.09
C LYS A 227 -10.04 28.77 16.14
N SER A 228 -10.10 27.61 16.79
CA SER A 228 -11.37 27.04 17.25
C SER A 228 -11.89 27.88 18.40
N GLY A 229 -13.19 28.18 18.42
CA GLY A 229 -13.86 28.80 19.57
C GLY A 229 -14.00 27.88 20.78
N GLY A 230 -13.11 26.90 20.96
CA GLY A 230 -13.12 25.95 22.07
C GLY A 230 -11.76 25.31 22.32
N ASP A 231 -11.49 25.01 23.58
CA ASP A 231 -10.21 24.52 24.13
C ASP A 231 -9.94 23.02 23.86
N SER A 232 -10.61 22.42 22.89
CA SER A 232 -10.42 21.00 22.58
C SER A 232 -9.14 20.79 21.78
N PRO A 233 -8.22 19.89 22.20
CA PRO A 233 -7.08 19.49 21.38
C PRO A 233 -7.50 18.72 20.12
N PHE A 234 -8.78 18.33 20.01
CA PHE A 234 -9.38 17.62 18.88
C PHE A 234 -10.34 18.51 18.09
N ASP A 235 -9.90 19.68 17.64
CA ASP A 235 -10.65 20.43 16.63
C ASP A 235 -10.68 19.62 15.31
N PRO A 236 -11.85 19.12 14.86
CA PRO A 236 -11.96 18.31 13.66
C PRO A 236 -11.53 19.06 12.40
N VAL A 237 -11.72 20.39 12.35
CA VAL A 237 -11.34 21.20 11.18
C VAL A 237 -9.83 21.26 11.06
N ARG A 238 -9.14 21.62 12.15
CA ARG A 238 -7.67 21.68 12.16
C ARG A 238 -7.07 20.29 11.93
N MET A 239 -7.62 19.25 12.55
CA MET A 239 -7.16 17.87 12.38
C MET A 239 -7.29 17.38 10.93
N ASN A 240 -8.45 17.55 10.32
CA ASN A 240 -8.66 17.15 8.91
C ASN A 240 -7.75 17.95 7.97
N SER A 241 -7.55 19.24 8.25
CA SER A 241 -6.66 20.10 7.46
C SER A 241 -5.20 19.66 7.57
N LEU A 242 -4.74 19.28 8.76
CA LEU A 242 -3.40 18.72 8.95
C LEU A 242 -3.21 17.41 8.19
N MET A 243 -4.19 16.50 8.27
CA MET A 243 -4.14 15.22 7.55
C MET A 243 -4.11 15.41 6.04
N GLU A 244 -4.91 16.33 5.50
CA GLU A 244 -4.88 16.71 4.09
C GLU A 244 -3.54 17.30 3.66
N TYR A 245 -3.04 18.28 4.41
CA TYR A 245 -1.75 18.93 4.15
C TYR A 245 -0.62 17.90 4.07
N ASN A 246 -0.52 17.03 5.06
CA ASN A 246 0.51 15.99 5.12
C ASN A 246 0.35 14.96 4.00
N ALA A 247 -0.88 14.51 3.73
CA ALA A 247 -1.12 13.57 2.64
C ALA A 247 -0.69 14.14 1.28
N ILE A 248 -1.04 15.40 0.99
CA ILE A 248 -0.64 16.06 -0.26
C ILE A 248 0.88 16.22 -0.33
N ASN A 249 1.55 16.67 0.74
CA ASN A 249 3.01 16.81 0.72
C ASN A 249 3.73 15.48 0.50
N ARG A 250 3.27 14.40 1.14
CA ARG A 250 3.81 13.05 0.88
C ARG A 250 3.66 12.65 -0.58
N THR A 251 2.48 12.88 -1.16
CA THR A 251 2.22 12.57 -2.56
C THR A 251 3.08 13.40 -3.52
N LEU A 252 3.27 14.69 -3.24
CA LEU A 252 4.04 15.60 -4.10
C LEU A 252 5.56 15.49 -3.91
N GLY A 253 6.03 14.81 -2.86
CA GLY A 253 7.44 14.74 -2.46
C GLY A 253 7.93 15.98 -1.69
N ASP A 254 7.03 16.87 -1.25
CA ASP A 254 7.35 18.18 -0.69
C ASP A 254 7.54 18.15 0.85
N LEU A 255 8.30 17.18 1.38
CA LEU A 255 8.43 17.01 2.85
C LEU A 255 9.08 18.21 3.58
N GLU A 256 9.83 19.05 2.88
CA GLU A 256 10.35 20.32 3.43
C GLU A 256 9.22 21.28 3.84
N LYS A 257 8.06 21.24 3.15
CA LYS A 257 6.87 21.99 3.57
C LYS A 257 6.27 21.42 4.84
N SER A 258 6.19 20.10 4.98
CA SER A 258 5.79 19.45 6.25
C SER A 258 6.74 19.80 7.39
N LEU A 259 8.05 19.90 7.14
CA LEU A 259 9.02 20.38 8.13
C LEU A 259 8.80 21.84 8.52
N THR A 260 8.52 22.71 7.54
CA THR A 260 8.19 24.12 7.79
C THR A 260 6.92 24.25 8.63
N LEU A 261 5.89 23.44 8.36
CA LEU A 261 4.67 23.42 9.17
C LEU A 261 4.96 22.94 10.60
N TYR A 262 5.79 21.91 10.75
CA TYR A 262 6.23 21.43 12.06
C TYR A 262 6.94 22.51 12.86
N ASP A 263 7.84 23.27 12.26
CA ASP A 263 8.54 24.39 12.92
C ASP A 263 7.56 25.45 13.46
N LYS A 264 6.48 25.72 12.72
CA LYS A 264 5.40 26.62 13.17
C LYS A 264 4.63 26.03 14.35
N VAL A 265 4.27 24.74 14.29
CA VAL A 265 3.50 24.06 15.36
C VAL A 265 4.29 24.01 16.66
N ILE A 266 5.57 23.65 16.63
CA ILE A 266 6.39 23.56 17.86
C ILE A 266 6.74 24.92 18.48
N ALA A 267 6.52 26.00 17.73
CA ALA A 267 6.75 27.38 18.16
C ALA A 267 5.48 28.05 18.74
N GLU A 268 4.31 27.40 18.68
CA GLU A 268 3.12 27.85 19.40
C GLU A 268 3.40 27.89 20.92
N GLU A 269 2.72 28.77 21.65
CA GLU A 269 2.85 28.87 23.12
C GLU A 269 2.45 27.56 23.81
N GLU A 270 1.39 26.92 23.29
CA GLU A 270 0.91 25.60 23.71
C GLU A 270 0.81 24.67 22.48
N PRO A 271 1.92 24.05 22.05
CA PRO A 271 1.93 23.17 20.88
C PRO A 271 1.01 21.96 21.07
N ASN A 272 0.16 21.66 20.09
CA ASN A 272 -0.70 20.49 20.16
C ASN A 272 0.13 19.18 19.99
N PRO A 273 0.20 18.30 21.00
CA PRO A 273 1.03 17.10 20.94
C PRO A 273 0.55 16.09 19.88
N VAL A 274 -0.74 16.08 19.55
CA VAL A 274 -1.28 15.22 18.49
C VAL A 274 -0.78 15.67 17.12
N PHE A 275 -0.70 16.99 16.90
CA PHE A 275 -0.24 17.55 15.62
C PHE A 275 1.24 17.27 15.41
N ILE A 276 2.02 17.47 16.47
CA ILE A 276 3.44 17.13 16.49
C ILE A 276 3.64 15.65 16.11
N ARG A 277 2.89 14.74 16.73
CA ARG A 277 3.01 13.30 16.44
C ARG A 277 2.66 12.97 14.99
N ILE A 278 1.60 13.56 14.46
CA ILE A 278 1.16 13.36 13.06
C ILE A 278 2.24 13.84 12.08
N LEU A 279 2.86 15.00 12.34
CA LEU A 279 3.92 15.55 11.50
C LEU A 279 5.20 14.71 11.59
N LEU A 280 5.63 14.35 12.80
CA LEU A 280 6.83 13.55 13.03
C LEU A 280 6.84 12.23 12.26
N ARG A 281 5.67 11.60 12.07
CA ARG A 281 5.56 10.38 11.27
C ARG A 281 6.09 10.56 9.84
N ASP A 282 5.95 11.74 9.26
CA ASP A 282 6.33 12.02 7.87
C ASP A 282 7.71 12.68 7.76
N ILE A 283 8.14 13.43 8.77
CA ILE A 283 9.38 14.22 8.72
C ILE A 283 10.52 13.70 9.59
N SER A 284 10.31 12.66 10.40
CA SER A 284 11.33 12.14 11.32
C SER A 284 12.64 11.82 10.59
N GLU A 285 12.57 11.15 9.43
CA GLU A 285 13.75 10.87 8.59
C GLU A 285 14.42 12.14 8.07
N LEU A 286 13.65 13.18 7.76
CA LEU A 286 14.19 14.46 7.29
C LEU A 286 14.91 15.21 8.43
N LEU A 287 14.34 15.20 9.64
CA LEU A 287 14.94 15.78 10.83
C LEU A 287 16.31 15.17 11.14
N VAL A 288 16.40 13.84 11.16
CA VAL A 288 17.67 13.14 11.44
C VAL A 288 18.70 13.35 10.32
N LYS A 289 18.28 13.38 9.04
CA LYS A 289 19.19 13.72 7.91
C LYS A 289 19.75 15.13 8.01
N LYS A 290 18.98 16.07 8.55
CA LYS A 290 19.41 17.45 8.83
C LYS A 290 20.08 17.59 10.22
N GLN A 291 20.34 16.49 10.92
CA GLN A 291 20.90 16.47 12.28
C GLN A 291 20.11 17.30 13.31
N ARG A 292 18.81 17.51 13.08
CA ARG A 292 17.88 18.20 13.99
C ARG A 292 17.37 17.26 15.09
N TYR A 293 18.31 16.60 15.78
CA TYR A 293 18.02 15.56 16.78
C TYR A 293 17.22 16.09 17.98
N ALA A 294 17.57 17.28 18.47
CA ALA A 294 16.90 17.90 19.61
C ALA A 294 15.42 18.20 19.30
N ASP A 295 15.12 18.64 18.07
CA ASP A 295 13.75 18.96 17.66
C ASP A 295 12.89 17.71 17.61
N LEU A 296 13.41 16.63 17.00
CA LEU A 296 12.74 15.33 16.98
C LEU A 296 12.41 14.86 18.41
N LEU A 297 13.39 14.89 19.31
CA LEU A 297 13.19 14.45 20.70
C LEU A 297 12.19 15.34 21.45
N LYS A 298 12.27 16.67 21.27
CA LYS A 298 11.29 17.62 21.82
C LYS A 298 9.88 17.23 21.36
N GLY A 299 9.71 16.89 20.09
CA GLY A 299 8.40 16.50 19.56
C GLY A 299 7.90 15.14 20.05
N THR A 300 8.78 14.20 20.41
CA THR A 300 8.35 12.94 21.05
C THR A 300 7.86 13.12 22.49
N GLY A 301 8.19 14.25 23.12
CA GLY A 301 8.03 14.44 24.56
C GLY A 301 9.01 13.55 25.32
N ASN A 302 8.57 12.37 25.73
CA ASN A 302 9.41 11.34 26.32
C ASN A 302 9.65 10.22 25.30
N ALA A 303 10.92 10.03 24.93
CA ALA A 303 11.31 9.04 23.92
C ALA A 303 10.94 7.60 24.30
N LYS A 304 10.98 7.24 25.59
CA LYS A 304 10.59 5.91 26.05
C LYS A 304 9.08 5.71 25.92
N ASP A 305 8.31 6.66 26.43
CA ASP A 305 6.85 6.61 26.38
C ASP A 305 6.36 6.58 24.92
N PHE A 306 7.03 7.31 24.02
CA PHE A 306 6.75 7.27 22.59
C PHE A 306 6.92 5.85 22.02
N VAL A 307 8.06 5.19 22.29
CA VAL A 307 8.34 3.83 21.80
C VAL A 307 7.34 2.82 22.38
N GLU A 308 7.01 2.91 23.68
CA GLU A 308 6.02 2.04 24.30
C GLU A 308 4.62 2.23 23.71
N GLN A 309 4.24 3.48 23.41
CA GLN A 309 2.96 3.77 22.77
C GLN A 309 2.87 3.17 21.37
N GLU A 310 3.92 3.25 20.55
CA GLU A 310 3.94 2.65 19.21
C GLU A 310 3.81 1.11 19.29
N ILE A 311 4.53 0.45 20.20
CA ILE A 311 4.44 -0.99 20.43
C ILE A 311 3.05 -1.39 20.97
N SER A 312 2.49 -0.60 21.88
CA SER A 312 1.15 -0.81 22.43
C SER A 312 0.07 -0.68 21.36
N GLN A 313 0.16 0.33 20.49
CA GLN A 313 -0.75 0.51 19.36
C GLN A 313 -0.69 -0.66 18.38
N PHE A 314 0.52 -1.15 18.06
CA PHE A 314 0.67 -2.37 17.26
C PHE A 314 -0.03 -3.57 17.89
N SER A 315 0.13 -3.77 19.20
CA SER A 315 -0.48 -4.88 19.93
C SER A 315 -2.02 -4.78 19.91
N MET A 316 -2.55 -3.57 20.06
CA MET A 316 -3.98 -3.32 19.96
C MET A 316 -4.52 -3.59 18.54
N MET A 317 -3.84 -3.07 17.51
CA MET A 317 -4.24 -3.25 16.11
C MET A 317 -4.20 -4.71 15.71
N THR A 318 -3.11 -5.42 16.01
CA THR A 318 -2.98 -6.85 15.67
C THR A 318 -3.99 -7.72 16.41
N LYS A 319 -4.34 -7.39 17.67
CA LYS A 319 -5.42 -8.04 18.42
C LYS A 319 -6.80 -7.77 17.83
N ALA A 320 -7.06 -6.57 17.33
CA ALA A 320 -8.30 -6.27 16.62
C ALA A 320 -8.38 -7.04 15.29
N LEU A 321 -7.27 -7.11 14.56
CA LEU A 321 -7.16 -7.81 13.28
C LEU A 321 -7.32 -9.33 13.42
N SER A 322 -6.79 -9.93 14.50
CA SER A 322 -6.91 -11.38 14.74
C SER A 322 -8.35 -11.84 15.03
N LYS A 323 -9.22 -10.92 15.46
CA LYS A 323 -10.66 -11.16 15.65
C LYS A 323 -11.48 -10.98 14.37
N SER A 324 -10.88 -10.54 13.27
CA SER A 324 -11.58 -10.32 12.00
C SER A 324 -11.81 -11.63 11.25
N LYS A 325 -12.88 -11.69 10.44
CA LYS A 325 -13.17 -12.82 9.53
C LYS A 325 -12.09 -13.08 8.47
N HIS A 326 -11.03 -12.27 8.44
CA HIS A 326 -9.94 -12.30 7.46
C HIS A 326 -8.57 -12.59 8.10
N ALA A 327 -8.51 -13.23 9.27
CA ALA A 327 -7.27 -13.47 10.03
C ALA A 327 -6.09 -14.03 9.19
N ASP A 328 -6.32 -14.99 8.29
CA ASP A 328 -5.27 -15.58 7.45
C ASP A 328 -4.68 -14.60 6.42
N THR A 329 -5.42 -13.55 6.06
CA THR A 329 -4.96 -12.50 5.14
C THR A 329 -4.04 -11.47 5.79
N MET A 330 -3.95 -11.51 7.13
CA MET A 330 -3.38 -10.44 7.93
C MET A 330 -2.02 -10.78 8.52
N LYS A 331 -1.44 -11.97 8.25
CA LYS A 331 -0.06 -12.28 8.65
C LYS A 331 0.94 -11.32 7.99
N ASP A 332 0.81 -11.10 6.68
CA ASP A 332 1.61 -10.11 5.94
C ASP A 332 1.41 -8.69 6.47
N ALA A 333 0.17 -8.36 6.87
CA ALA A 333 -0.17 -7.07 7.44
C ALA A 333 0.50 -6.87 8.81
N ALA A 334 0.52 -7.90 9.66
CA ALA A 334 1.18 -7.86 10.95
C ALA A 334 2.71 -7.69 10.81
N ALA A 335 3.34 -8.37 9.85
CA ALA A 335 4.76 -8.17 9.56
C ALA A 335 5.05 -6.73 9.09
N SER A 336 4.22 -6.20 8.18
CA SER A 336 4.35 -4.83 7.67
C SER A 336 4.14 -3.78 8.78
N LEU A 337 3.16 -3.98 9.66
CA LEU A 337 2.91 -3.12 10.81
C LEU A 337 4.07 -3.18 11.81
N ARG A 338 4.64 -4.37 12.04
CA ARG A 338 5.79 -4.56 12.93
C ARG A 338 6.99 -3.77 12.41
N LYS A 339 7.30 -3.92 11.12
CA LYS A 339 8.33 -3.13 10.46
C LYS A 339 8.06 -1.63 10.58
N GLY A 340 6.81 -1.20 10.40
CA GLY A 340 6.41 0.20 10.54
C GLY A 340 6.70 0.79 11.92
N VAL A 341 6.51 0.02 13.00
CA VAL A 341 6.89 0.43 14.37
C VAL A 341 8.40 0.62 14.49
N VAL A 342 9.18 -0.35 14.01
CA VAL A 342 10.66 -0.25 14.04
C VAL A 342 11.13 0.97 13.23
N ASP A 343 10.66 1.11 11.99
CA ASP A 343 11.00 2.23 11.11
C ASP A 343 10.65 3.58 11.77
N GLY A 344 9.51 3.68 12.44
CA GLY A 344 9.07 4.89 13.14
C GLY A 344 9.88 5.23 14.39
N CYS A 345 10.44 4.23 15.08
CA CYS A 345 11.20 4.42 16.32
C CYS A 345 12.71 4.58 16.09
N THR A 346 13.27 4.08 14.98
CA THR A 346 14.72 4.18 14.73
C THR A 346 15.26 5.63 14.61
N PRO A 347 14.51 6.65 14.11
CA PRO A 347 14.94 8.05 14.17
C PRO A 347 15.02 8.60 15.60
N VAL A 348 14.16 8.12 16.51
CA VAL A 348 14.22 8.48 17.94
C VAL A 348 15.51 7.94 18.55
N TYR A 349 15.83 6.67 18.29
CA TYR A 349 17.09 6.05 18.70
C TYR A 349 18.30 6.86 18.19
N GLU A 350 18.34 7.19 16.89
CA GLU A 350 19.43 7.98 16.33
C GLU A 350 19.59 9.34 17.03
N SER A 351 18.47 10.00 17.29
CA SER A 351 18.47 11.32 17.93
C SER A 351 18.98 11.24 19.38
N LEU A 352 18.67 10.17 20.12
CA LEU A 352 19.23 9.92 21.45
C LEU A 352 20.75 9.67 21.38
N VAL A 353 21.23 8.93 20.38
CA VAL A 353 22.66 8.72 20.17
C VAL A 353 23.36 10.04 19.84
N GLY A 354 22.84 10.80 18.88
CA GLY A 354 23.43 12.06 18.41
C GLY A 354 23.39 13.19 19.44
N THR A 355 22.53 13.10 20.45
CA THR A 355 22.48 14.04 21.59
C THR A 355 23.21 13.54 22.84
N GLY A 356 23.92 12.39 22.76
CA GLY A 356 24.68 11.85 23.88
C GLY A 356 23.86 11.16 24.97
N GLN A 357 22.56 10.94 24.75
CA GLN A 357 21.64 10.30 25.70
C GLN A 357 21.75 8.76 25.66
N HIS A 358 22.98 8.24 25.79
CA HIS A 358 23.31 6.83 25.50
C HIS A 358 22.51 5.81 26.33
N LYS A 359 22.23 6.10 27.61
CA LYS A 359 21.41 5.20 28.46
C LYS A 359 19.98 5.04 27.93
N GLN A 360 19.40 6.12 27.39
CA GLN A 360 18.08 6.06 26.79
C GLN A 360 18.15 5.38 25.42
N ALA A 361 19.17 5.68 24.62
CA ALA A 361 19.39 5.02 23.34
C ALA A 361 19.49 3.50 23.49
N GLU A 362 20.27 3.02 24.47
CA GLU A 362 20.43 1.60 24.78
C GLU A 362 19.11 0.96 25.22
N TRP A 363 18.33 1.65 26.05
CA TRP A 363 16.98 1.18 26.41
C TRP A 363 16.09 1.05 25.18
N VAL A 364 16.07 2.05 24.30
CA VAL A 364 15.25 2.03 23.07
C VAL A 364 15.68 0.90 22.15
N SER A 365 16.99 0.73 21.89
CA SER A 365 17.46 -0.36 21.04
C SER A 365 17.09 -1.72 21.60
N ASN A 366 17.29 -1.94 22.91
CA ASN A 366 16.94 -3.20 23.55
C ASN A 366 15.44 -3.47 23.46
N LYS A 367 14.60 -2.44 23.62
CA LYS A 367 13.15 -2.61 23.56
C LYS A 367 12.64 -2.87 22.14
N LEU A 368 13.27 -2.26 21.14
CA LEU A 368 12.97 -2.56 19.73
C LEU A 368 13.44 -3.96 19.32
N ILE A 369 14.58 -4.44 19.82
CA ILE A 369 15.06 -5.81 19.58
C ILE A 369 14.16 -6.84 20.27
N GLU A 370 13.72 -6.57 21.50
CA GLU A 370 12.75 -7.43 22.19
C GLU A 370 11.43 -7.49 21.42
N PHE A 371 11.00 -6.37 20.85
CA PHE A 371 9.80 -6.29 20.03
C PHE A 371 9.97 -6.97 18.67
N ASP A 372 11.12 -6.79 17.99
CA ASP A 372 11.44 -7.37 16.70
C ASP A 372 12.94 -7.70 16.61
N GLY A 373 13.30 -8.92 16.99
CA GLY A 373 14.68 -9.41 16.99
C GLY A 373 15.20 -9.79 15.59
N SER A 374 14.69 -9.18 14.53
CA SER A 374 15.04 -9.50 13.14
C SER A 374 16.42 -8.96 12.76
N ALA A 375 17.07 -9.58 11.77
CA ALA A 375 18.33 -9.07 11.22
C ALA A 375 18.17 -7.63 10.71
N GLU A 376 17.01 -7.30 10.12
CA GLU A 376 16.66 -5.98 9.63
C GLU A 376 16.66 -4.93 10.76
N THR A 377 16.11 -5.25 11.92
CA THR A 377 16.10 -4.35 13.08
C THR A 377 17.51 -4.08 13.60
N TYR A 378 18.35 -5.12 13.74
CA TYR A 378 19.75 -4.94 14.11
C TYR A 378 20.51 -4.06 13.12
N ILE A 379 20.38 -4.34 11.81
CA ILE A 379 21.05 -3.57 10.75
C ILE A 379 20.58 -2.11 10.76
N ALA A 380 19.27 -1.87 10.94
CA ALA A 380 18.73 -0.52 11.02
C ALA A 380 19.35 0.25 12.20
N LEU A 381 19.35 -0.33 13.41
CA LEU A 381 19.92 0.31 14.60
C LEU A 381 21.43 0.57 14.44
N MET A 382 22.19 -0.38 13.89
CA MET A 382 23.63 -0.21 13.63
C MET A 382 23.88 0.98 12.68
N LYS A 383 23.17 1.05 11.56
CA LYS A 383 23.32 2.14 10.59
C LYS A 383 22.99 3.50 11.20
N ARG A 384 21.95 3.57 12.04
CA ARG A 384 21.57 4.78 12.77
C ARG A 384 22.65 5.21 13.77
N ALA A 385 23.23 4.26 14.51
CA ALA A 385 24.32 4.54 15.46
C ALA A 385 25.57 5.10 14.74
N VAL A 386 25.97 4.48 13.62
CA VAL A 386 27.07 5.00 12.77
C VAL A 386 26.75 6.40 12.26
N ARG A 387 25.54 6.63 11.77
CA ARG A 387 25.14 7.94 11.24
C ARG A 387 25.13 9.05 12.29
N ALA A 388 24.81 8.70 13.55
CA ALA A 388 24.93 9.59 14.69
C ALA A 388 26.36 9.68 15.27
N GLY A 389 27.36 9.07 14.62
CA GLY A 389 28.77 9.16 15.00
C GLY A 389 29.19 8.22 16.14
N ASN A 390 28.38 7.21 16.49
CA ASN A 390 28.70 6.28 17.58
C ASN A 390 28.99 4.85 17.06
N ASN A 391 30.22 4.67 16.59
CA ASN A 391 30.70 3.39 16.04
C ASN A 391 30.81 2.30 17.12
N GLU A 392 31.13 2.67 18.37
CA GLU A 392 31.20 1.72 19.48
C GLU A 392 29.84 1.06 19.74
N LEU A 393 28.77 1.85 19.79
CA LEU A 393 27.42 1.36 19.96
C LEU A 393 26.97 0.48 18.78
N ALA A 394 27.35 0.84 17.55
CA ALA A 394 27.11 0.00 16.38
C ALA A 394 27.80 -1.37 16.50
N ARG A 395 29.06 -1.42 16.97
CA ARG A 395 29.78 -2.68 17.21
C ARG A 395 29.14 -3.51 18.33
N LYS A 396 28.66 -2.87 19.40
CA LYS A 396 27.91 -3.55 20.47
C LYS A 396 26.64 -4.22 19.95
N LEU A 397 25.89 -3.54 19.08
CA LEU A 397 24.71 -4.11 18.43
C LEU A 397 25.07 -5.29 17.53
N ALA A 398 26.15 -5.20 16.74
CA ALA A 398 26.63 -6.31 15.92
C ALA A 398 27.02 -7.54 16.78
N ALA A 399 27.71 -7.31 17.89
CA ALA A 399 28.09 -8.37 18.83
C ALA A 399 26.88 -8.99 19.54
N SER A 400 25.84 -8.20 19.84
CA SER A 400 24.57 -8.71 20.35
C SER A 400 23.87 -9.58 19.31
N ALA A 401 23.79 -9.14 18.06
CA ALA A 401 23.18 -9.91 16.97
C ALA A 401 23.86 -11.26 16.76
N ALA A 402 25.19 -11.31 16.81
CA ALA A 402 25.98 -12.55 16.67
C ALA A 402 25.69 -13.59 17.77
N LYS A 403 25.16 -13.17 18.92
CA LYS A 403 24.74 -14.07 20.01
C LYS A 403 23.27 -14.50 19.92
N SER A 404 22.46 -13.75 19.19
CA SER A 404 20.99 -13.88 19.17
C SER A 404 20.44 -14.42 17.85
N LEU A 405 21.21 -14.35 16.76
CA LEU A 405 20.83 -14.80 15.43
C LEU A 405 21.69 -15.97 14.97
N GLU A 406 21.12 -16.82 14.12
CA GLU A 406 21.79 -17.97 13.50
C GLU A 406 21.59 -17.97 11.98
N GLY A 407 22.43 -18.74 11.27
CA GLY A 407 22.33 -18.95 9.82
C GLY A 407 22.39 -17.66 9.00
N GLU A 408 21.58 -17.60 7.94
CA GLU A 408 21.54 -16.48 6.99
C GLU A 408 21.30 -15.12 7.67
N ASN A 409 20.49 -15.07 8.75
CA ASN A 409 20.25 -13.84 9.48
C ASN A 409 21.50 -13.31 10.19
N ALA A 410 22.31 -14.21 10.79
CA ALA A 410 23.58 -13.84 11.39
C ALA A 410 24.58 -13.35 10.33
N GLU A 411 24.65 -14.04 9.19
CA GLU A 411 25.52 -13.65 8.07
C GLU A 411 25.17 -12.27 7.50
N ARG A 412 23.87 -11.95 7.37
CA ARG A 412 23.40 -10.65 6.91
C ARG A 412 23.83 -9.51 7.84
N VAL A 413 23.70 -9.69 9.16
CA VAL A 413 24.16 -8.68 10.12
C VAL A 413 25.68 -8.57 10.11
N ALA A 414 26.41 -9.70 10.06
CA ALA A 414 27.87 -9.70 9.97
C ALA A 414 28.38 -8.99 8.70
N HIS A 415 27.68 -9.15 7.57
CA HIS A 415 27.97 -8.43 6.35
C HIS A 415 27.80 -6.92 6.53
N ALA A 416 26.67 -6.48 7.08
CA ALA A 416 26.41 -5.06 7.35
C ALA A 416 27.38 -4.45 8.38
N ALA A 417 27.91 -5.25 9.32
CA ALA A 417 28.87 -4.79 10.32
C ALA A 417 30.22 -4.38 9.71
N LYS A 418 30.55 -4.84 8.50
CA LYS A 418 31.78 -4.46 7.78
C LYS A 418 31.80 -2.98 7.38
N ASP A 419 30.62 -2.36 7.27
CA ASP A 419 30.49 -0.94 6.92
C ASP A 419 30.72 0.00 8.12
N ILE A 420 30.91 -0.53 9.34
CA ILE A 420 31.22 0.28 10.52
C ILE A 420 32.66 0.78 10.41
N PRO A 421 32.91 2.11 10.47
CA PRO A 421 34.27 2.64 10.41
C PRO A 421 35.19 2.06 11.51
N THR A 422 36.42 1.74 11.12
CA THR A 422 37.52 1.48 12.05
C THR A 422 37.96 2.79 12.70
N GLU A 423 38.40 2.71 13.96
CA GLU A 423 38.92 3.87 14.70
C GLU A 423 40.13 4.52 14.05
#